data_AF-A0A252E0Z8-F1
#
_entry.id   AF-A0A252E0Z8-F1
#
_cell.length_a   1.000
_cell.length_b   1.000
_cell.length_c   1.000
_cell.angle_alpha   90.00
_cell.angle_beta   90.00
_cell.angle_gamma   90.00
#
_symmetry.space_group_name_H-M   'P 1'
#
loop_
_entity.id
_entity.type
_entity.pdbx_description
1 polymer ?
#
loop_
_entity_poly.entity_id
_entity_poly.type
_entity_poly.pdbx_seq_one_letter_code
_entity_poly.pdbx_strand_id
1 'polypeptide(L)'
;MALIQLMLVLATVVGISDSNTIRIKDDTGQTATVKLVCIDIPKETKQQYVSAGIKKLKQLLPSGSPVVIRSVDQDRSERTLGEVYVDNRSVNLRLVEEGNAVVERDSLYYCEESKTQFLIAEANAKNKRLGLWQQFNPVTSRNTLR
;
A
#
# COMPACT_ATOMS: atom_id res chain seq x y z
N MET A 1 -2.13 25.78 -6.60
CA MET A 1 -2.20 24.81 -5.49
C MET A 1 -3.61 24.26 -5.50
N ALA A 2 -3.81 23.04 -6.01
CA ALA A 2 -5.13 22.41 -5.97
C ALA A 2 -5.47 22.09 -4.52
N LEU A 3 -6.68 22.42 -4.10
CA LEU A 3 -7.19 22.04 -2.80
C LEU A 3 -7.38 20.52 -2.83
N ILE A 4 -6.50 19.78 -2.16
CA ILE A 4 -6.70 18.34 -1.95
C ILE A 4 -7.92 18.21 -1.04
N GLN A 5 -9.06 17.81 -1.61
CA GLN A 5 -10.26 17.58 -0.82
C GLN A 5 -10.17 16.21 -0.20
N LEU A 6 -9.72 16.19 1.05
CA LEU A 6 -9.70 14.98 1.85
C LEU A 6 -11.14 14.57 2.21
N MET A 7 -11.52 13.35 1.85
CA MET A 7 -12.82 12.78 2.18
C MET A 7 -12.64 11.43 2.88
N LEU A 8 -13.41 11.20 3.94
CA LEU A 8 -13.50 9.90 4.58
C LEU A 8 -14.66 9.13 3.97
N VAL A 9 -14.37 7.99 3.36
CA VAL A 9 -15.35 7.13 2.73
C VAL A 9 -15.48 5.85 3.54
N LEU A 10 -16.71 5.54 3.96
CA LEU A 10 -17.05 4.25 4.55
C LEU A 10 -17.41 3.27 3.44
N ALA A 11 -16.78 2.10 3.44
CA ALA A 11 -17.04 1.10 2.42
C ALA A 11 -16.80 -0.32 2.93
N THR A 12 -17.23 -1.29 2.14
CA THR A 12 -16.93 -2.70 2.33
C THR A 12 -16.01 -3.20 1.23
N VAL A 13 -14.97 -3.96 1.58
CA VAL A 13 -14.09 -4.59 0.61
C VAL A 13 -14.86 -5.66 -0.17
N VAL A 14 -14.83 -5.56 -1.50
CA VAL A 14 -15.33 -6.60 -2.40
C VAL A 14 -14.21 -7.58 -2.74
N GLY A 15 -13.02 -7.06 -3.01
CA GLY A 15 -11.85 -7.87 -3.32
C GLY A 15 -10.63 -7.03 -3.68
N ILE A 16 -9.56 -7.72 -4.08
CA ILE A 16 -8.30 -7.12 -4.50
C ILE A 16 -8.20 -7.21 -6.03
N SER A 17 -8.01 -6.08 -6.70
CA SER A 17 -7.95 -6.00 -8.16
C SER A 17 -6.55 -6.31 -8.70
N ASP A 18 -5.51 -5.73 -8.10
CA ASP A 18 -4.11 -5.92 -8.48
C ASP A 18 -3.15 -5.78 -7.28
N SER A 19 -1.88 -5.46 -7.53
CA SER A 19 -0.82 -5.38 -6.52
C SER A 19 -1.14 -4.46 -5.35
N ASN A 20 -1.72 -3.28 -5.60
CA ASN A 20 -2.06 -2.29 -4.56
C ASN A 20 -3.40 -1.59 -4.82
N THR A 21 -4.29 -2.20 -5.61
CA THR A 21 -5.64 -1.69 -5.88
C THR A 21 -6.69 -2.64 -5.31
N ILE A 22 -7.66 -2.07 -4.59
CA ILE A 22 -8.81 -2.80 -4.06
C ILE A 22 -10.09 -2.38 -4.75
N ARG A 23 -11.08 -3.27 -4.76
CA ARG A 23 -12.46 -2.96 -5.15
C ARG A 23 -13.31 -2.90 -3.89
N ILE A 24 -14.09 -1.86 -3.78
CA ILE A 24 -14.98 -1.60 -2.64
C ILE A 24 -16.41 -1.42 -3.11
N LYS A 25 -17.35 -1.49 -2.17
CA LYS A 25 -18.73 -1.08 -2.33
C LYS A 25 -19.14 -0.13 -1.20
N ASP A 26 -19.86 0.93 -1.51
CA ASP A 26 -20.47 1.79 -0.51
C ASP A 26 -21.79 1.18 0.04
N ASP A 27 -22.48 1.94 0.90
CA ASP A 27 -23.75 1.55 1.50
C ASP A 27 -24.91 1.52 0.50
N THR A 28 -24.82 2.28 -0.60
CA THR A 28 -25.77 2.24 -1.72
C THR A 28 -25.55 1.03 -2.64
N GLY A 29 -24.45 0.30 -2.45
CA GLY A 29 -24.06 -0.84 -3.27
C GLY A 29 -23.27 -0.47 -4.53
N GLN A 30 -22.96 0.82 -4.73
CA GLN A 30 -22.12 1.26 -5.84
C GLN A 30 -20.68 0.81 -5.61
N THR A 31 -20.04 0.29 -6.67
CA THR A 31 -18.66 -0.20 -6.57
C THR A 31 -17.67 0.80 -7.12
N ALA A 32 -16.57 0.99 -6.40
CA ALA A 32 -15.45 1.82 -6.79
C ALA A 32 -14.12 1.05 -6.63
N THR A 33 -13.06 1.58 -7.22
CA THR A 33 -11.70 1.07 -7.09
C THR A 33 -10.82 2.09 -6.36
N VAL A 34 -10.00 1.59 -5.45
CA VAL A 34 -9.10 2.42 -4.64
C VAL A 34 -7.67 1.94 -4.86
N LYS A 35 -6.79 2.81 -5.36
CA LYS A 35 -5.34 2.58 -5.36
C LYS A 35 -4.77 3.04 -4.02
N LEU A 36 -4.08 2.15 -3.33
CA LEU A 36 -3.38 2.45 -2.09
C LEU A 36 -2.18 3.36 -2.41
N VAL A 37 -2.22 4.60 -1.94
CA VAL A 37 -1.13 5.58 -2.15
C VAL A 37 0.01 5.43 -1.15
N CYS A 38 1.13 6.09 -1.46
CA CYS A 38 2.37 6.17 -0.68
C CYS A 38 3.12 4.85 -0.54
N ILE A 39 2.60 3.80 -1.17
CA ILE A 39 3.19 2.48 -1.20
C ILE A 39 3.21 1.94 -2.62
N ASP A 40 4.20 1.10 -2.89
CA ASP A 40 4.23 0.26 -4.07
C ASP A 40 4.53 -1.20 -3.66
N ILE A 41 3.93 -2.15 -4.36
CA ILE A 41 4.30 -3.56 -4.27
C ILE A 41 5.08 -3.89 -5.56
N PRO A 42 6.41 -3.78 -5.54
CA PRO A 42 7.23 -3.65 -6.74
C PRO A 42 7.19 -4.92 -7.57
N LYS A 43 6.67 -4.79 -8.79
CA LYS A 43 6.51 -5.88 -9.77
C LYS A 43 7.84 -6.42 -10.30
N GLU A 44 8.91 -5.62 -10.23
CA GLU A 44 10.25 -5.98 -10.73
C GLU A 44 11.08 -6.81 -9.73
N THR A 45 10.52 -7.14 -8.56
CA THR A 45 11.17 -8.03 -7.58
C THR A 45 10.89 -9.51 -7.90
N LYS A 46 11.58 -10.44 -7.22
CA LYS A 46 11.27 -11.87 -7.38
C LYS A 46 9.77 -12.12 -7.17
N GLN A 47 9.13 -12.84 -8.09
CA GLN A 47 7.70 -13.14 -8.11
C GLN A 47 7.12 -13.60 -6.76
N GLN A 48 7.92 -14.28 -5.95
CA GLN A 48 7.55 -14.71 -4.60
C GLN A 48 7.20 -13.55 -3.65
N TYR A 49 7.88 -12.40 -3.76
CA TYR A 49 7.64 -11.24 -2.89
C TYR A 49 6.41 -10.46 -3.32
N VAL A 50 6.20 -10.29 -4.63
CA VAL A 50 4.96 -9.73 -5.18
C VAL A 50 3.76 -10.56 -4.70
N SER A 51 3.87 -11.89 -4.80
CA SER A 51 2.83 -12.82 -4.37
C SER A 51 2.59 -12.77 -2.86
N ALA A 52 3.65 -12.63 -2.06
CA ALA A 52 3.55 -12.46 -0.61
C ALA A 52 2.85 -11.14 -0.23
N GLY A 53 3.19 -10.03 -0.90
CA GLY A 53 2.55 -8.74 -0.67
C GLY A 53 1.06 -8.75 -0.98
N ILE A 54 0.68 -9.31 -2.14
CA ILE A 54 -0.75 -9.49 -2.51
C ILE A 54 -1.47 -10.41 -1.51
N LYS A 55 -0.82 -11.51 -1.10
CA LYS A 55 -1.37 -12.40 -0.09
C LYS A 55 -1.59 -11.68 1.24
N LYS A 56 -0.65 -10.84 1.66
CA LYS A 56 -0.78 -10.04 2.88
C LYS A 56 -1.92 -9.03 2.75
N LEU A 57 -2.02 -8.31 1.64
CA LEU A 57 -3.11 -7.37 1.38
C LEU A 57 -4.47 -8.08 1.47
N LYS A 58 -4.62 -9.27 0.87
CA LYS A 58 -5.84 -10.11 0.99
C LYS A 58 -6.14 -10.53 2.43
N GLN A 59 -5.12 -10.81 3.24
CA GLN A 59 -5.29 -11.15 4.65
C GLN A 59 -5.71 -9.96 5.51
N LEU A 60 -5.22 -8.76 5.17
CA LEU A 60 -5.59 -7.52 5.87
C LEU A 60 -6.95 -7.00 5.45
N LEU A 61 -7.36 -7.28 4.21
CA LEU A 61 -8.60 -6.84 3.60
C LEU A 61 -9.38 -8.03 2.99
N PRO A 62 -9.86 -8.98 3.82
CA PRO A 62 -10.73 -10.03 3.32
C PRO A 62 -12.03 -9.43 2.77
N SER A 63 -12.65 -10.13 1.80
CA SER A 63 -13.96 -9.71 1.26
C SER A 63 -15.00 -9.61 2.39
N GLY A 64 -15.79 -8.55 2.37
CA GLY A 64 -16.74 -8.22 3.44
C GLY A 64 -16.17 -7.36 4.56
N SER A 65 -14.86 -7.04 4.56
CA SER A 65 -14.27 -6.19 5.61
C SER A 65 -14.81 -4.76 5.52
N PRO A 66 -15.30 -4.17 6.63
CA PRO A 66 -15.55 -2.75 6.69
C PRO A 66 -14.22 -1.98 6.70
N VAL A 67 -14.16 -0.90 5.93
CA VAL A 67 -12.98 -0.04 5.83
C VAL A 67 -13.37 1.42 5.87
N VAL A 68 -12.46 2.24 6.37
CA VAL A 68 -12.46 3.69 6.17
C VAL A 68 -11.37 4.00 5.16
N ILE A 69 -11.72 4.74 4.12
CA ILE A 69 -10.76 5.22 3.11
C ILE A 69 -10.58 6.71 3.30
N ARG A 70 -9.35 7.12 3.58
CA ARG A 70 -8.93 8.52 3.52
C ARG A 70 -8.61 8.82 2.05
N SER A 71 -9.62 9.27 1.31
CA SER A 71 -9.52 9.67 -0.09
C SER A 71 -8.76 10.99 -0.18
N VAL A 72 -7.76 11.03 -1.06
CA VAL A 72 -6.88 12.19 -1.25
C VAL A 72 -6.94 12.75 -2.67
N ASP A 73 -7.33 11.95 -3.66
CA ASP A 73 -7.47 12.39 -5.05
C ASP A 73 -8.20 11.31 -5.88
N GLN A 74 -8.38 11.56 -7.16
CA GLN A 74 -8.80 10.59 -8.15
C GLN A 74 -7.84 10.62 -9.34
N ASP A 75 -7.38 9.44 -9.78
CA ASP A 75 -6.50 9.39 -10.95
C ASP A 75 -7.28 9.45 -12.28
N ARG A 76 -6.55 9.57 -13.39
CA ARG A 76 -7.13 9.64 -14.74
C ARG A 76 -7.91 8.39 -15.16
N SER A 77 -7.72 7.28 -14.45
CA SER A 77 -8.44 6.03 -14.65
C SER A 77 -9.66 5.93 -13.71
N GLU A 78 -10.07 7.06 -13.13
CA GLU A 78 -11.18 7.21 -12.20
C GLU A 78 -11.04 6.38 -10.92
N ARG A 79 -9.83 5.90 -10.59
CA ARG A 79 -9.59 5.21 -9.32
C ARG A 79 -9.44 6.25 -8.23
N THR A 80 -10.09 6.02 -7.11
CA THR A 80 -9.84 6.77 -5.88
C THR A 80 -8.41 6.50 -5.42
N LEU A 81 -7.65 7.56 -5.16
CA LEU A 81 -6.36 7.49 -4.50
C LEU A 81 -6.59 7.64 -2.99
N GLY A 82 -6.09 6.70 -2.18
CA GLY A 82 -6.36 6.78 -0.75
C GLY A 82 -5.54 5.86 0.14
N GLU A 83 -5.53 6.22 1.42
CA GLU A 83 -5.08 5.33 2.49
C GLU A 83 -6.26 4.56 3.07
N VAL A 84 -6.09 3.25 3.23
CA VAL A 84 -7.14 2.35 3.70
C VAL A 84 -6.91 2.00 5.16
N TYR A 85 -7.97 2.08 5.97
CA TYR A 85 -7.93 1.84 7.41
C TYR A 85 -8.92 0.72 7.80
N VAL A 86 -8.45 -0.17 8.65
CA VAL A 86 -9.26 -1.17 9.37
C VAL A 86 -9.00 -0.96 10.87
N ASP A 87 -10.06 -0.84 11.68
CA ASP A 87 -9.95 -0.60 13.12
C ASP A 87 -8.99 0.53 13.48
N ASN A 88 -9.08 1.66 12.74
CA ASN A 88 -8.24 2.85 12.90
C ASN A 88 -6.72 2.60 12.67
N ARG A 89 -6.36 1.53 11.96
CA ARG A 89 -4.98 1.22 11.57
C ARG A 89 -4.81 1.27 10.06
N SER A 90 -3.83 2.04 9.59
CA SER A 90 -3.49 2.13 8.17
C SER A 90 -2.96 0.79 7.65
N VAL A 91 -3.69 0.21 6.71
CA VAL A 91 -3.28 -0.99 5.97
C VAL A 91 -2.05 -0.68 5.12
N ASN A 92 -2.00 0.51 4.52
CA ASN A 92 -0.87 0.96 3.72
C ASN A 92 0.42 0.95 4.54
N LEU A 93 0.41 1.59 5.72
CA LEU A 93 1.56 1.62 6.62
C LEU A 93 1.97 0.22 7.07
N ARG A 94 0.99 -0.61 7.45
CA ARG A 94 1.24 -1.98 7.90
C ARG A 94 1.93 -2.85 6.84
N LEU A 95 1.59 -2.67 5.56
CA LEU A 95 2.28 -3.37 4.48
C LEU A 95 3.77 -3.00 4.41
N VAL A 96 4.10 -1.73 4.61
CA VAL A 96 5.49 -1.25 4.65
C VAL A 96 6.21 -1.76 5.90
N GLU A 97 5.58 -1.66 7.08
CA GLU A 97 6.14 -2.15 8.35
C GLU A 97 6.51 -3.63 8.31
N GLU A 98 5.69 -4.44 7.65
CA GLU A 98 5.89 -5.89 7.52
C GLU A 98 6.76 -6.26 6.30
N GLY A 99 7.28 -5.28 5.55
CA GLY A 99 8.14 -5.50 4.37
C GLY A 99 7.42 -6.10 3.16
N ASN A 100 6.10 -5.91 3.06
CA ASN A 100 5.25 -6.38 1.96
C ASN A 100 5.02 -5.31 0.89
N ALA A 101 5.43 -4.07 1.16
CA ALA A 101 5.43 -2.94 0.23
C ALA A 101 6.65 -2.04 0.50
N VAL A 102 7.01 -1.20 -0.48
CA VAL A 102 8.00 -0.12 -0.35
C VAL A 102 7.28 1.23 -0.31
N VAL A 103 7.97 2.27 0.14
CA VAL A 103 7.43 3.64 0.09
C VAL A 103 7.55 4.18 -1.34
N GLU A 104 6.41 4.51 -1.96
CA GLU A 104 6.36 5.16 -3.27
C GLU A 104 6.61 6.66 -3.08
N ARG A 105 7.83 7.12 -3.42
CA ARG A 105 8.28 8.49 -3.14
C ARG A 105 7.44 9.54 -3.87
N ASP A 106 7.01 9.24 -5.08
CA ASP A 106 6.27 10.16 -5.93
C ASP A 106 4.85 10.42 -5.43
N SER A 107 4.25 9.52 -4.64
CA SER A 107 2.91 9.70 -4.07
C SER A 107 2.93 10.05 -2.58
N LEU A 108 4.11 10.15 -1.96
CA LEU A 108 4.26 10.33 -0.51
C LEU A 108 3.67 11.66 0.00
N TYR A 109 3.54 12.67 -0.87
CA TYR A 109 2.90 13.94 -0.52
C TYR A 109 1.41 13.79 -0.16
N TYR A 110 0.76 12.72 -0.60
CA TYR A 110 -0.61 12.40 -0.19
C TYR A 110 -0.70 11.92 1.27
N CYS A 111 0.41 11.46 1.84
CA CYS A 111 0.49 10.93 3.20
C CYS A 111 1.30 11.85 4.12
N GLU A 112 1.25 13.17 3.93
CA GLU A 112 2.14 14.09 4.65
C GLU A 112 2.06 13.94 6.19
N GLU A 113 0.87 13.71 6.74
CA GLU A 113 0.65 13.48 8.18
C GLU A 113 1.34 12.21 8.72
N SER A 114 1.39 11.15 7.92
CA SER A 114 1.96 9.84 8.27
C SER A 114 3.31 9.56 7.60
N LYS A 115 3.84 10.52 6.84
CA LYS A 115 5.06 10.40 6.02
C LYS A 115 6.25 9.91 6.82
N THR A 116 6.51 10.51 7.97
CA THR A 116 7.61 10.10 8.86
C THR A 116 7.44 8.65 9.32
N GLN A 117 6.20 8.21 9.60
CA GLN A 117 5.92 6.83 10.00
C GLN A 117 6.22 5.85 8.86
N PHE A 118 5.81 6.17 7.62
CA PHE A 118 6.14 5.37 6.44
C PHE A 118 7.65 5.21 6.24
N LEU A 119 8.41 6.31 6.37
CA LEU A 119 9.87 6.29 6.20
C LEU A 119 10.57 5.45 7.28
N ILE A 120 10.15 5.61 8.54
CA ILE A 120 10.67 4.83 9.67
C ILE A 120 10.30 3.35 9.52
N ALA A 121 9.06 3.05 9.13
CA ALA A 121 8.58 1.70 8.89
C ALA A 121 9.42 0.98 7.83
N GLU A 122 9.68 1.65 6.70
CA GLU A 122 10.51 1.08 5.62
C GLU A 122 11.95 0.83 6.10
N ALA A 123 12.56 1.80 6.77
CA ALA A 123 13.91 1.65 7.31
C ALA A 123 14.00 0.48 8.31
N ASN A 124 12.99 0.31 9.16
CA ASN A 124 12.92 -0.79 10.11
C ASN A 124 12.74 -2.15 9.40
N ALA A 125 11.86 -2.22 8.39
CA ALA A 125 11.65 -3.43 7.61
C ALA A 125 12.93 -3.84 6.85
N LYS A 126 13.67 -2.87 6.30
CA LYS A 126 14.99 -3.06 5.69
C LYS A 126 16.00 -3.62 6.69
N ASN A 127 16.16 -2.97 7.85
CA ASN A 127 17.11 -3.37 8.89
C ASN A 127 16.83 -4.78 9.43
N LYS A 128 15.55 -5.12 9.60
CA LYS A 128 15.10 -6.43 10.06
C LYS A 128 15.00 -7.48 8.95
N ARG A 129 15.27 -7.10 7.69
CA ARG A 129 15.16 -7.95 6.50
C ARG A 129 13.79 -8.63 6.40
N LEU A 130 12.71 -7.87 6.55
CA LEU A 130 11.34 -8.40 6.45
C LEU A 130 10.89 -8.49 4.99
N GLY A 131 10.05 -9.48 4.69
CA GLY A 131 9.43 -9.66 3.36
C GLY A 131 10.38 -9.47 2.19
N LEU A 132 10.10 -8.48 1.34
CA LEU A 132 10.85 -8.16 0.12
C LEU A 132 12.32 -7.78 0.39
N TRP A 133 12.67 -7.39 1.63
CA TRP A 133 14.03 -7.01 2.00
C TRP A 133 14.95 -8.20 2.26
N GLN A 134 14.41 -9.43 2.36
CA GLN A 134 15.21 -10.66 2.54
C GLN A 134 16.19 -10.93 1.39
N GLN A 135 15.91 -10.41 0.20
CA GLN A 135 16.75 -10.62 -0.99
C GLN A 135 18.07 -9.83 -0.97
N PHE A 136 18.17 -8.78 -0.15
CA PHE A 136 19.39 -7.98 -0.06
C PHE A 136 20.41 -8.70 0.82
N ASN A 137 21.19 -9.57 0.20
CA ASN A 137 22.33 -10.23 0.83
C ASN A 137 23.57 -9.32 0.70
N PRO A 138 24.18 -8.82 1.78
CA PRO A 138 25.36 -7.94 1.69
C PRO A 138 26.60 -8.64 1.12
N VAL A 139 26.57 -9.96 0.95
CA VAL A 139 27.72 -10.76 0.49
C VAL A 139 27.90 -10.69 -1.04
N THR A 140 26.88 -10.37 -1.82
CA THR A 140 26.93 -10.44 -3.31
C THR A 140 27.07 -9.10 -4.03
N SER A 141 27.10 -7.96 -3.35
CA SER A 141 27.29 -6.64 -4.01
C SER A 141 28.76 -6.24 -4.21
N ARG A 142 29.69 -7.21 -4.24
CA ARG A 142 31.14 -6.94 -4.35
C ARG A 142 31.89 -7.68 -5.45
N ASN A 143 31.22 -8.28 -6.45
CA ASN A 143 31.94 -9.04 -7.47
C ASN A 143 31.41 -8.93 -8.91
N THR A 144 31.18 -7.71 -9.39
CA THR A 144 31.06 -7.43 -10.83
C THR A 144 31.91 -6.22 -11.22
N LEU A 145 33.23 -6.41 -11.13
CA LEU A 145 34.20 -5.74 -11.98
C LEU A 145 35.20 -6.80 -12.41
N ARG A 146 34.96 -7.38 -13.60
CA ARG A 146 35.98 -8.10 -14.35
C ARG A 146 35.87 -7.70 -15.80
#